data_AF-A0A210QVR2-F1
#
_entry.id   AF-A0A210QVR2-F1
#
_cell.length_a   1.000
_cell.length_b   1.000
_cell.length_c   1.000
_cell.angle_alpha   90.00
_cell.angle_beta   90.00
_cell.angle_gamma   90.00
#
_symmetry.space_group_name_H-M   'P 1'
#
loop_
_entity.id
_entity.type
_entity.pdbx_description
1 polymer ?
#
loop_
_entity_poly.entity_id
_entity_poly.type
_entity_poly.pdbx_seq_one_letter_code
_entity_poly.pdbx_strand_id
1 'polypeptide(L)'
;MEVNLASGVSCTKVVEWLEDRASCRECVLMLDCRPFMAFNDGHIRNSLNVHCPPILKRRSGGFVALENIVPCSEKREMLKEGHFNTIVLYDSDTTDLTLSSKDSNLYSVLKSLRQQVENCQAVYIQGIHIHLT
;
A
#
# COMPACT_ATOMS: atom_id res chain seq x y z
N MET A 1 8.61 -8.57 20.47
CA MET A 1 7.55 -9.21 19.67
C MET A 1 7.51 -8.48 18.34
N GLU A 2 7.87 -9.13 17.24
CA GLU A 2 7.66 -8.53 15.92
C GLU A 2 6.15 -8.40 15.71
N VAL A 3 5.67 -7.17 15.67
CA VAL A 3 4.28 -6.88 15.31
C VAL A 3 4.14 -7.32 13.86
N ASN A 4 3.22 -8.24 13.58
CA ASN A 4 2.90 -8.61 12.20
C ASN A 4 2.39 -7.34 11.50
N LEU A 5 3.23 -6.77 10.64
CA LEU A 5 3.02 -5.43 10.10
C LEU A 5 1.87 -5.41 9.08
N ALA A 6 1.79 -6.47 8.28
CA ALA A 6 0.72 -6.73 7.32
C ALA A 6 0.77 -8.20 6.89
N SER A 7 -0.38 -8.75 6.51
CA SER A 7 -0.49 -10.09 5.92
C SER A 7 -0.35 -10.02 4.39
N GLY A 8 0.33 -11.01 3.81
CA GLY A 8 0.40 -11.20 2.36
C GLY A 8 -0.89 -11.80 1.82
N VAL A 9 -1.33 -11.34 0.65
CA VAL A 9 -2.52 -11.85 -0.05
C VAL A 9 -2.21 -12.10 -1.53
N SER A 10 -2.90 -13.07 -2.12
CA SER A 10 -2.79 -13.34 -3.56
C SER A 10 -3.54 -12.29 -4.38
N CYS A 11 -3.14 -12.09 -5.63
CA CYS A 11 -3.86 -11.23 -6.58
C CYS A 11 -5.32 -11.66 -6.73
N THR A 12 -5.61 -12.96 -6.78
CA THR A 12 -6.97 -13.50 -6.87
C THR A 12 -7.84 -13.03 -5.71
N LYS A 13 -7.29 -12.98 -4.50
CA LYS A 13 -8.03 -12.54 -3.33
C LYS A 13 -8.39 -11.06 -3.40
N VAL A 14 -7.48 -10.24 -3.92
CA VAL A 14 -7.73 -8.81 -4.13
C VAL A 14 -8.79 -8.60 -5.20
N VAL A 15 -8.76 -9.38 -6.30
CA VAL A 15 -9.80 -9.32 -7.33
C VAL A 15 -11.17 -9.66 -6.75
N GLU A 16 -11.27 -10.73 -5.94
CA GLU A 16 -12.52 -11.07 -5.25
C GLU A 16 -13.06 -9.89 -4.42
N TRP A 17 -12.21 -9.19 -3.67
CA TRP A 17 -12.65 -8.03 -2.87
C TRP A 17 -13.12 -6.84 -3.71
N LEU A 18 -12.53 -6.65 -4.90
CA LEU A 18 -12.90 -5.57 -5.82
C LEU A 18 -14.16 -5.90 -6.63
N GLU A 19 -14.43 -7.18 -6.86
CA GLU A 19 -15.59 -7.65 -7.62
C GLU A 19 -16.83 -7.90 -6.74
N ASP A 20 -16.64 -8.22 -5.46
CA ASP A 20 -17.71 -8.41 -4.50
C ASP A 20 -18.57 -7.13 -4.38
N ARG A 21 -19.81 -7.22 -4.84
CA ARG A 21 -20.78 -6.11 -4.81
C ARG A 21 -21.34 -5.86 -3.41
N ALA A 22 -21.21 -6.82 -2.49
CA ALA A 22 -21.58 -6.65 -1.09
C ALA A 22 -20.49 -5.91 -0.31
N SER A 23 -19.24 -5.99 -0.76
CA SER A 23 -18.16 -5.12 -0.33
C SER A 23 -18.31 -3.76 -1.02
N CYS A 24 -18.41 -2.67 -0.25
CA CYS A 24 -18.35 -1.35 -0.87
C CYS A 24 -16.93 -1.17 -1.44
N ARG A 25 -16.79 -0.94 -2.75
CA ARG A 25 -15.48 -0.74 -3.40
C ARG A 25 -14.68 0.42 -2.80
N GLU A 26 -15.38 1.38 -2.22
CA GLU A 26 -14.79 2.50 -1.48
C GLU A 26 -14.22 2.09 -0.11
N CYS A 27 -14.43 0.85 0.32
CA CYS A 27 -13.79 0.29 1.52
C CYS A 27 -12.39 -0.25 1.26
N VAL A 28 -11.91 -0.28 0.01
CA VAL A 28 -10.57 -0.75 -0.34
C VAL A 28 -9.73 0.39 -0.93
N LEU A 29 -8.62 0.73 -0.26
CA LEU A 29 -7.63 1.67 -0.77
C LEU A 29 -6.43 0.92 -1.34
N MET A 30 -6.15 1.09 -2.63
CA MET A 30 -4.99 0.48 -3.29
C MET A 30 -3.82 1.46 -3.37
N LEU A 31 -2.64 1.03 -2.92
CA LEU A 31 -1.40 1.81 -2.92
C LEU A 31 -0.28 1.09 -3.66
N ASP A 32 0.31 1.77 -4.64
CA ASP A 32 1.47 1.30 -5.39
C ASP A 32 2.76 1.89 -4.77
N CYS A 33 3.60 1.03 -4.22
CA CYS A 33 4.87 1.40 -3.57
C CYS A 33 6.08 1.40 -4.52
N ARG A 34 5.88 1.13 -5.81
CA ARG A 34 6.94 1.12 -6.83
C ARG A 34 7.35 2.55 -7.20
N PRO A 35 8.55 2.71 -7.80
CA PRO A 35 8.99 3.99 -8.34
C PRO A 35 7.97 4.58 -9.32
N PHE A 36 7.85 5.91 -9.35
CA PHE A 36 6.91 6.65 -10.20
C PHE A 36 6.93 6.22 -11.67
N MET A 37 8.12 5.91 -12.21
CA MET A 37 8.24 5.43 -13.60
C MET A 37 7.55 4.07 -13.81
N ALA A 38 7.68 3.13 -12.88
CA ALA A 38 7.02 1.82 -12.97
C ALA A 38 5.49 1.93 -12.80
N PHE A 39 5.02 2.88 -11.97
CA PHE A 39 3.59 3.19 -11.85
C PHE A 39 3.02 3.72 -13.17
N ASN A 40 3.72 4.66 -13.82
CA ASN A 40 3.27 5.24 -15.08
C ASN A 40 3.35 4.27 -16.25
N ASP A 41 4.32 3.34 -16.22
CA ASP A 41 4.45 2.31 -17.24
C ASP A 41 3.21 1.39 -17.22
N GLY A 42 2.70 1.06 -16.03
CA GLY A 42 1.43 0.38 -15.84
C GLY A 42 1.15 0.07 -14.38
N HIS A 43 -0.09 0.19 -13.93
CA HIS A 43 -0.47 -0.02 -12.53
C HIS A 43 -1.86 -0.65 -12.41
N ILE A 44 -2.15 -1.20 -11.23
CA ILE A 44 -3.50 -1.70 -10.92
C ILE A 44 -4.46 -0.51 -10.94
N ARG A 45 -5.57 -0.66 -11.67
CA ARG A 45 -6.59 0.37 -11.82
C ARG A 45 -7.01 0.95 -10.46
N ASN A 46 -7.13 2.29 -10.43
CA ASN A 46 -7.52 3.09 -9.26
C ASN A 46 -6.53 3.07 -8.08
N SER A 47 -5.35 2.46 -8.21
CA SER A 47 -4.29 2.56 -7.21
C SER A 47 -3.66 3.96 -7.19
N LEU A 48 -3.18 4.38 -6.02
CA LEU A 48 -2.43 5.61 -5.85
C LEU A 48 -0.94 5.29 -5.77
N ASN A 49 -0.11 6.00 -6.53
CA ASN A 49 1.34 5.93 -6.33
C ASN A 49 1.74 6.60 -5.02
N VAL A 50 2.46 5.87 -4.18
CA VAL A 50 3.02 6.38 -2.94
C VAL A 50 4.24 7.25 -3.26
N HIS A 51 4.26 8.47 -2.76
CA HIS A 51 5.38 9.38 -2.92
C HIS A 51 6.46 9.11 -1.88
N CYS A 52 7.37 8.16 -2.14
CA CYS A 52 8.47 7.84 -1.22
C CYS A 52 9.86 8.10 -1.84
N PRO A 53 10.28 9.37 -2.05
CA PRO A 53 11.62 9.69 -2.52
C PRO A 53 12.71 9.19 -1.56
N PRO A 54 13.81 8.59 -2.06
CA PRO A 54 14.88 8.08 -1.20
C PRO A 54 15.46 9.11 -0.22
N ILE A 55 15.55 10.38 -0.64
CA ILE A 55 16.09 11.46 0.20
C ILE A 55 15.18 11.81 1.37
N LEU A 56 13.86 11.85 1.15
CA LEU A 56 12.89 12.12 2.22
C LEU A 56 12.90 10.97 3.22
N LYS A 57 12.83 9.74 2.71
CA LYS A 57 12.91 8.52 3.51
C LYS A 57 14.16 8.47 4.39
N ARG A 58 15.34 8.77 3.82
CA ARG A 58 16.61 8.75 4.56
C ARG A 58 16.64 9.79 5.68
N ARG A 59 16.18 11.02 5.42
CA ARG A 59 16.17 12.12 6.41
C ARG A 59 15.16 11.88 7.54
N SER A 60 14.11 11.12 7.27
CA SER A 60 13.07 10.77 8.24
C SER A 60 13.32 9.43 8.95
N GLY A 61 14.50 8.82 8.81
CA GLY A 61 14.80 7.53 9.46
C GLY A 61 13.89 6.39 9.00
N GLY A 62 13.42 6.45 7.75
CA GLY A 62 12.47 5.47 7.19
C GLY A 62 10.99 5.80 7.42
N PHE A 63 10.66 6.84 8.18
CA PHE A 63 9.27 7.29 8.34
C PHE A 63 8.75 7.98 7.08
N VAL A 64 7.52 7.66 6.68
CA VAL A 64 6.82 8.23 5.52
C VAL A 64 5.54 8.92 6.01
N ALA A 65 5.48 10.25 5.87
CA ALA A 65 4.31 11.02 6.27
C ALA A 65 3.05 10.58 5.52
N LEU A 66 1.88 10.62 6.16
CA LEU A 66 0.62 10.15 5.57
C LEU A 66 0.26 10.88 4.26
N GLU A 67 0.62 12.16 4.12
CA GLU A 67 0.46 12.92 2.86
C GLU A 67 1.29 12.39 1.70
N ASN A 68 2.41 11.72 2.00
CA ASN A 68 3.24 11.06 1.02
C ASN A 68 2.70 9.65 0.68
N ILE A 69 2.08 8.98 1.66
CA ILE A 69 1.43 7.67 1.47
C ILE A 69 0.13 7.81 0.67
N VAL A 70 -0.69 8.81 0.99
CA VAL A 70 -1.96 9.10 0.33
C VAL A 70 -1.92 10.57 -0.13
N PRO A 71 -1.41 10.85 -1.35
CA PRO A 71 -1.25 12.23 -1.85
C PRO A 71 -2.57 13.00 -1.98
N CYS A 72 -3.64 12.32 -2.40
CA CYS A 72 -4.98 12.90 -2.53
C CYS A 72 -5.55 13.26 -1.15
N SER A 73 -5.82 14.55 -0.92
CA SER A 73 -6.34 15.05 0.36
C SER A 73 -7.68 14.43 0.75
N GLU A 74 -8.62 14.34 -0.21
CA GLU A 74 -9.94 13.74 -0.01
C GLU A 74 -9.84 12.28 0.45
N LYS A 75 -9.08 11.45 -0.28
CA LYS A 75 -8.85 10.05 0.13
C LYS A 75 -8.11 9.94 1.46
N ARG A 76 -7.24 10.90 1.78
CA ARG A 76 -6.53 10.92 3.07
C ARG A 76 -7.46 11.28 4.23
N GLU A 77 -8.44 12.15 4.01
CA GLU A 77 -9.50 12.45 4.99
C GLU A 77 -10.41 11.24 5.20
N MET A 78 -10.90 10.63 4.11
CA MET A 78 -11.68 9.40 4.15
C MET A 78 -10.97 8.27 4.92
N LEU A 79 -9.64 8.15 4.73
CA LEU A 79 -8.81 7.19 5.46
C LEU A 79 -8.77 7.46 6.95
N LYS A 80 -8.65 8.73 7.36
CA LYS A 80 -8.66 9.10 8.79
C LYS A 80 -10.03 8.91 9.43
N GLU A 81 -11.09 9.08 8.66
CA GLU A 81 -12.49 8.88 9.08
C GLU A 81 -12.90 7.40 9.09
N GLY A 82 -12.03 6.49 8.63
CA GLY A 82 -12.26 5.04 8.68
C GLY A 82 -13.13 4.50 7.55
N HIS A 83 -13.26 5.22 6.43
CA HIS A 83 -14.03 4.74 5.27
C HIS A 83 -13.40 3.54 4.58
N PHE A 84 -12.09 3.31 4.76
CA PHE A 84 -11.38 2.16 4.21
C PHE A 84 -11.21 1.05 5.26
N ASN A 85 -11.90 -0.07 5.07
CA ASN A 85 -11.74 -1.27 5.89
C ASN A 85 -10.41 -1.97 5.59
N THR A 86 -9.95 -1.91 4.34
CA THR A 86 -8.73 -2.58 3.90
C THR A 86 -7.88 -1.67 3.04
N ILE A 87 -6.59 -1.63 3.37
CA ILE A 87 -5.57 -0.93 2.60
C ILE A 87 -4.66 -1.99 2.00
N VAL A 88 -4.65 -2.06 0.67
CA VAL A 88 -3.88 -3.04 -0.10
C VAL A 88 -2.68 -2.32 -0.69
N LEU A 89 -1.48 -2.76 -0.31
CA LEU A 89 -0.23 -2.24 -0.84
C LEU A 89 0.42 -3.26 -1.77
N TYR A 90 1.20 -2.81 -2.74
CA TYR A 90 2.01 -3.71 -3.56
C TYR A 90 3.29 -3.03 -4.03
N ASP A 91 4.31 -3.83 -4.28
CA ASP A 91 5.50 -3.44 -5.01
C ASP A 91 5.72 -4.38 -6.21
N SER A 92 6.96 -4.55 -6.68
CA SER A 92 7.23 -5.33 -7.90
C SER A 92 7.43 -6.82 -7.65
N ASP A 93 7.83 -7.22 -6.45
CA ASP A 93 8.46 -8.54 -6.24
C ASP A 93 8.37 -9.06 -4.80
N THR A 94 7.80 -8.34 -3.84
CA THR A 94 7.68 -8.84 -2.47
C THR A 94 6.75 -10.04 -2.42
N THR A 95 7.30 -11.21 -2.07
CA THR A 95 6.55 -12.46 -1.82
C THR A 95 6.38 -12.73 -0.33
N ASP A 96 7.37 -12.34 0.47
CA ASP A 96 7.36 -12.43 1.93
C ASP A 96 7.96 -11.16 2.55
N LEU A 97 7.14 -10.42 3.27
CA LEU A 97 7.52 -9.19 3.95
C LEU A 97 8.57 -9.43 5.06
N THR A 98 8.64 -10.62 5.65
CA THR A 98 9.62 -10.97 6.70
C THR A 98 11.03 -11.13 6.13
N LEU A 99 11.13 -11.51 4.85
CA LEU A 99 12.38 -11.63 4.12
C LEU A 99 12.79 -10.32 3.42
N SER A 100 11.89 -9.34 3.41
CA SER A 100 12.11 -8.05 2.74
C SER A 100 13.06 -7.16 3.53
N SER A 101 13.84 -6.33 2.81
CA SER A 101 14.64 -5.29 3.45
C SER A 101 13.73 -4.34 4.24
N LYS A 102 14.11 -4.00 5.48
CA LYS A 102 13.42 -2.98 6.28
C LYS A 102 13.51 -1.58 5.65
N ASP A 103 14.44 -1.41 4.72
CA ASP A 103 14.59 -0.22 3.88
C ASP A 103 13.86 -0.33 2.54
N SER A 104 13.01 -1.35 2.30
CA SER A 104 12.14 -1.38 1.12
C SER A 104 11.04 -0.32 1.22
N ASN A 105 10.51 0.14 0.08
CA ASN A 105 9.42 1.11 0.09
C ASN A 105 8.17 0.53 0.74
N LEU A 106 7.79 -0.70 0.36
CA LEU A 106 6.64 -1.39 0.92
C LEU A 106 6.72 -1.49 2.45
N TYR A 107 7.86 -1.93 2.99
CA TYR A 107 8.04 -2.05 4.44
C TYR A 107 7.94 -0.70 5.16
N SER A 108 8.64 0.32 4.65
CA SER A 108 8.64 1.65 5.27
C SER A 108 7.27 2.32 5.23
N VAL A 109 6.53 2.16 4.13
CA VAL A 109 5.16 2.67 3.99
C VAL A 109 4.22 1.94 4.92
N LEU A 110 4.24 0.61 4.95
CA LEU A 110 3.43 -0.19 5.88
C LEU A 110 3.69 0.20 7.35
N LYS A 111 4.96 0.31 7.73
CA LYS A 111 5.37 0.69 9.09
C LYS A 111 4.83 2.06 9.46
N SER A 112 4.99 3.03 8.57
CA SER A 112 4.56 4.41 8.80
C SER A 112 3.03 4.54 8.78
N LEU A 113 2.35 3.77 7.93
CA LEU A 113 0.89 3.74 7.86
C LEU A 113 0.27 3.22 9.17
N ARG A 114 0.79 2.11 9.71
CA ARG A 114 0.37 1.55 11.01
C ARG A 114 0.59 2.51 12.18
N GLN A 115 1.57 3.41 12.08
CA GLN A 115 1.84 4.42 13.11
C GLN A 115 0.91 5.63 13.03
N GLN A 116 0.21 5.83 11.90
CA GLN A 116 -0.57 7.04 11.63
C GLN A 116 -2.08 6.78 11.48
N VAL A 117 -2.49 5.53 11.26
CA VAL A 117 -3.89 5.17 11.03
C VAL A 117 -4.26 3.96 11.87
N GLU A 118 -5.26 4.15 12.72
CA GLU A 118 -5.86 3.11 13.54
C GLU A 118 -7.06 2.47 12.80
N ASN A 119 -7.51 1.29 13.24
CA ASN A 119 -8.78 0.67 12.78
C ASN A 119 -8.91 0.35 11.28
N CYS A 120 -7.82 0.11 10.56
CA CYS A 120 -7.86 -0.42 9.20
C CYS A 120 -7.03 -1.70 9.08
N GLN A 121 -7.41 -2.62 8.21
CA GLN A 121 -6.58 -3.79 7.89
C GLN A 121 -5.56 -3.40 6.81
N ALA A 122 -4.26 -3.59 7.07
CA ALA A 122 -3.22 -3.43 6.06
C ALA A 122 -2.77 -4.81 5.54
N VAL A 123 -2.75 -4.96 4.22
CA VAL A 123 -2.29 -6.18 3.54
C VAL A 123 -1.39 -5.80 2.37
N TYR A 124 -0.56 -6.75 1.90
CA TYR A 124 0.23 -6.56 0.69
C TYR A 124 0.00 -7.67 -0.33
N ILE A 125 0.09 -7.35 -1.62
CA ILE A 125 -0.01 -8.34 -2.69
C ILE A 125 1.31 -9.08 -2.82
N GLN A 126 1.26 -10.41 -2.81
CA GLN A 126 2.44 -11.27 -2.94
C GLN A 126 2.81 -11.48 -4.41
N GLY A 127 4.06 -11.20 -4.76
CA GLY A 127 4.67 -11.63 -6.03
C GLY A 127 3.94 -11.12 -7.28
N ILE A 128 3.47 -9.88 -7.25
CA ILE A 128 2.69 -9.33 -8.37
C ILE A 128 3.57 -9.11 -9.60
N HIS A 129 3.18 -9.72 -10.72
CA HIS A 129 3.71 -9.37 -12.04
C HIS A 129 2.68 -8.53 -12.78
N ILE A 130 2.96 -7.23 -12.91
CA ILE A 130 2.14 -6.32 -13.72
C ILE A 130 2.63 -6.46 -15.17
N HIS A 131 1.91 -7.24 -15.97
CA HIS A 131 2.12 -7.30 -17.41
C HIS A 131 1.28 -6.24 -18.11
N LEU A 132 1.98 -5.45 -18.94
CA LEU A 132 1.37 -4.56 -19.90
C LEU A 132 1.00 -5.36 -21.14
N THR A 133 -0.29 -5.39 -21.45
CA THR A 133 -0.80 -5.73 -22.79
C THR A 133 -1.33 -4.47 -23.45
#